data_AF-A0A066Z407-F1
#
_entry.id   AF-A0A066Z407-F1
#
_cell.length_a   1.000
_cell.length_b   1.000
_cell.length_c   1.000
_cell.angle_alpha   90.00
_cell.angle_beta   90.00
_cell.angle_gamma   90.00
#
_symmetry.space_group_name_H-M   'P 1'
#
loop_
_entity.id
_entity.type
_entity.pdbx_description
1 polymer ?
#
loop_
_entity_poly.entity_id
_entity_poly.type
_entity_poly.pdbx_seq_one_letter_code
_entity_poly.pdbx_strand_id
1 'polypeptide(L)'
;MFELLPGAGVVLPAEVGTLGLGADVRTAVEVLAGLGPVRPLPGAPWIHTSRWGDVEVAVHADPADRAAAVPGEPLVRSVVLSRGGAASGVPGGTPVVLGDVDLFGYPAAEVVEALGDHRPPGLELRAGDGRGYITGVALHATPPTAPTGRRARTAAEAAEAERALAGHEPLWTTERDQWQLLEAGGGHLPCRRDDPQSILLICNEAVARRVVAAMLAAGVEVVPEQP
;
A
#
# COMPACT_ATOMS: atom_id res chain seq x y z
N MET A 1 -17.70 15.73 11.71
CA MET A 1 -16.48 15.08 12.25
C MET A 1 -16.17 13.86 11.42
N PHE A 2 -14.91 13.44 11.39
CA PHE A 2 -14.50 12.13 10.91
C PHE A 2 -14.30 11.21 12.11
N GLU A 3 -14.65 9.94 11.96
CA GLU A 3 -14.39 8.91 12.97
C GLU A 3 -13.50 7.82 12.39
N LEU A 4 -12.38 7.55 13.05
CA LEU A 4 -11.45 6.51 12.67
C LEU A 4 -11.90 5.17 13.27
N LEU A 5 -12.03 4.16 12.41
CA LEU A 5 -12.35 2.78 12.79
C LEU A 5 -11.14 1.90 12.49
N PRO A 6 -10.23 1.66 13.46
CA PRO A 6 -9.00 0.92 13.21
C PRO A 6 -9.24 -0.46 12.59
N GLY A 7 -8.50 -0.77 11.52
CA GLY A 7 -8.65 -2.01 10.76
C GLY A 7 -9.87 -2.06 9.83
N ALA A 8 -10.82 -1.13 9.95
CA ALA A 8 -12.02 -1.08 9.12
C ALA A 8 -12.03 0.10 8.14
N GLY A 9 -11.68 1.32 8.57
CA GLY A 9 -11.77 2.51 7.72
C GLY A 9 -12.08 3.80 8.44
N VAL A 10 -12.79 4.70 7.77
CA VAL A 10 -13.12 6.04 8.26
C VAL A 10 -14.58 6.36 7.98
N VAL A 11 -15.35 6.70 9.02
CA VAL A 11 -16.69 7.25 8.87
C VAL A 11 -16.57 8.73 8.49
N LEU A 12 -17.27 9.10 7.43
CA LEU A 12 -17.28 10.44 6.87
C LEU A 12 -18.35 11.32 7.55
N PRO A 13 -18.14 12.65 7.62
CA PRO A 13 -19.13 13.58 8.18
C PRO A 13 -20.46 13.56 7.41
N ALA A 14 -21.50 14.11 8.04
CA ALA A 14 -22.80 14.37 7.42
C ALA A 14 -23.47 13.13 6.78
N GLU A 15 -23.25 11.95 7.38
CA GLU A 15 -23.83 10.68 6.93
C GLU A 15 -23.45 10.30 5.49
N VAL A 16 -22.34 10.85 4.97
CA VAL A 16 -21.85 10.58 3.61
C VAL A 16 -21.53 9.10 3.39
N GLY A 17 -21.09 8.40 4.44
CA GLY A 17 -20.79 6.97 4.39
C GLY A 17 -19.50 6.60 5.11
N THR A 18 -18.98 5.42 4.83
CA THR A 18 -17.72 4.91 5.39
C THR A 18 -16.74 4.58 4.28
N LEU A 19 -15.54 5.15 4.34
CA LEU A 19 -14.41 4.74 3.50
C LEU A 19 -13.76 3.50 4.11
N GLY A 20 -14.05 2.34 3.52
CA GLY A 20 -13.53 1.05 3.99
C GLY A 20 -12.12 0.75 3.49
N LEU A 21 -11.26 0.25 4.38
CA LEU A 21 -10.03 -0.42 4.00
C LEU A 21 -10.38 -1.75 3.32
N GLY A 22 -9.71 -2.06 2.20
CA GLY A 22 -10.01 -3.23 1.38
C GLY A 22 -11.22 -3.07 0.46
N ALA A 23 -11.90 -1.91 0.46
CA ALA A 23 -12.90 -1.60 -0.56
C ALA A 23 -12.23 -1.36 -1.92
N ASP A 24 -12.95 -1.57 -3.02
CA ASP A 24 -12.48 -1.19 -4.34
C ASP A 24 -12.40 0.34 -4.49
N VAL A 25 -11.49 0.81 -5.35
CA VAL A 25 -11.28 2.25 -5.59
C VAL A 25 -12.56 2.94 -6.04
N ARG A 26 -13.40 2.30 -6.86
CA ARG A 26 -14.59 2.94 -7.41
C ARG A 26 -15.58 3.28 -6.29
N THR A 27 -15.89 2.32 -5.44
CA THR A 27 -16.72 2.50 -4.24
C THR A 27 -16.12 3.57 -3.33
N ALA A 28 -14.81 3.55 -3.13
CA ALA A 28 -14.14 4.56 -2.31
C ALA A 28 -14.24 5.98 -2.91
N VAL A 29 -14.12 6.11 -4.24
CA VAL A 29 -14.25 7.39 -4.94
C VAL A 29 -15.69 7.90 -4.89
N GLU A 30 -16.69 7.03 -5.03
CA GLU A 30 -18.11 7.40 -4.89
C GLU A 30 -18.42 7.94 -3.49
N VAL A 31 -17.95 7.26 -2.45
CA VAL A 31 -18.11 7.71 -1.06
C VAL A 31 -17.34 9.03 -0.83
N LEU A 32 -16.12 9.15 -1.35
CA LEU A 32 -15.30 10.36 -1.23
C LEU A 32 -15.92 11.58 -1.95
N ALA A 33 -16.65 11.34 -3.05
CA ALA A 33 -17.36 12.39 -3.78
C ALA A 33 -18.49 13.03 -2.98
N GLY A 34 -19.03 12.33 -1.98
CA GLY A 34 -20.02 12.91 -1.06
C GLY A 34 -19.45 14.01 -0.15
N LEU A 35 -18.13 14.11 0.02
CA LEU A 35 -17.49 15.23 0.71
C LEU A 35 -17.35 16.47 -0.17
N GLY A 36 -17.24 16.28 -1.48
CA GLY A 36 -16.90 17.33 -2.44
C GLY A 36 -16.15 16.80 -3.66
N PRO A 37 -15.66 17.69 -4.54
CA PRO A 37 -15.00 17.30 -5.78
C PRO A 37 -13.76 16.42 -5.53
N VAL A 38 -13.75 15.23 -6.12
CA VAL A 38 -12.63 14.29 -6.05
C VAL A 38 -11.58 14.65 -7.10
N ARG A 39 -10.30 14.65 -6.71
CA ARG A 39 -9.17 14.88 -7.61
C ARG A 39 -8.16 13.74 -7.48
N PRO A 40 -7.67 13.16 -8.60
CA PRO A 40 -6.51 12.30 -8.54
C PRO A 40 -5.27 13.14 -8.22
N LEU A 41 -4.34 12.58 -7.42
CA LEU A 41 -3.09 13.27 -7.11
C LEU A 41 -2.17 13.29 -8.35
N PRO A 42 -1.62 14.45 -8.74
CA PRO A 42 -0.68 14.53 -9.86
C PRO A 42 0.53 13.61 -9.64
N GLY A 43 0.85 12.76 -10.61
CA GLY A 43 1.95 11.79 -10.51
C GLY A 43 1.64 10.51 -9.71
N ALA A 44 0.47 10.42 -9.07
CA ALA A 44 0.00 9.23 -8.37
C ALA A 44 -1.52 9.04 -8.56
N PRO A 45 -1.98 8.68 -9.78
CA PRO A 45 -3.41 8.57 -10.10
C PRO A 45 -4.17 7.47 -9.32
N TRP A 46 -3.46 6.60 -8.61
CA TRP A 46 -4.03 5.65 -7.65
C TRP A 46 -4.35 6.28 -6.28
N ILE A 47 -4.06 7.57 -6.10
CA ILE A 47 -4.43 8.36 -4.93
C ILE A 47 -5.54 9.33 -5.33
N HIS A 48 -6.66 9.26 -4.64
CA HIS A 48 -7.82 10.14 -4.86
C HIS A 48 -8.04 10.99 -3.62
N THR A 49 -8.15 12.31 -3.78
CA THR A 49 -8.34 13.24 -2.67
C THR A 49 -9.63 14.03 -2.79
N SER A 50 -10.23 14.36 -1.64
CA SER A 50 -11.32 15.32 -1.51
C SER A 50 -11.15 16.08 -0.20
N ARG A 51 -11.87 17.19 -0.05
CA ARG A 51 -11.71 18.08 1.09
C ARG A 51 -13.04 18.35 1.77
N TRP A 52 -13.02 18.34 3.10
CA TRP A 52 -14.12 18.76 3.95
C TRP A 52 -13.60 19.72 5.03
N GLY A 53 -14.06 20.97 5.01
CA GLY A 53 -13.56 21.99 5.92
C GLY A 53 -12.05 22.21 5.76
N ASP A 54 -11.30 22.05 6.85
CA ASP A 54 -9.85 22.12 6.90
C ASP A 54 -9.15 20.76 6.79
N VAL A 55 -9.88 19.68 6.48
CA VAL A 55 -9.32 18.33 6.32
C VAL A 55 -9.36 17.89 4.87
N GLU A 56 -8.20 17.50 4.35
CA GLU A 56 -8.07 16.77 3.10
C GLU A 56 -8.05 15.27 3.40
N VAL A 57 -8.84 14.51 2.67
CA VAL A 57 -8.94 13.05 2.77
C VAL A 57 -8.38 12.47 1.49
N ALA A 58 -7.39 11.60 1.62
CA ALA A 58 -6.76 10.90 0.52
C ALA A 58 -6.94 9.38 0.68
N VAL A 59 -7.46 8.74 -0.36
CA VAL A 59 -7.59 7.30 -0.48
C VAL A 59 -6.41 6.78 -1.29
N HIS A 60 -5.62 5.89 -0.71
CA HIS A 60 -4.48 5.25 -1.36
C HIS A 60 -4.85 3.82 -1.72
N ALA A 61 -4.92 3.55 -3.02
CA ALA A 61 -5.05 2.21 -3.53
C ALA A 61 -3.67 1.63 -3.86
N ASP A 62 -3.50 0.32 -3.66
CA ASP A 62 -2.26 -0.36 -4.03
C ASP A 62 -2.32 -0.78 -5.51
N PRO A 63 -1.41 -0.26 -6.37
CA PRO A 63 -1.34 -0.69 -7.75
C PRO A 63 -0.78 -2.12 -7.92
N ALA A 64 -0.18 -2.71 -6.87
CA ALA A 64 0.45 -4.04 -6.94
C ALA A 64 -0.55 -5.20 -7.12
N ASP A 65 -1.84 -5.00 -6.89
CA ASP A 65 -2.88 -6.00 -7.22
C ASP A 65 -3.12 -6.16 -8.73
N ARG A 66 -2.43 -5.41 -9.61
CA ARG A 66 -2.41 -5.66 -11.06
C ARG A 66 -1.67 -6.93 -11.48
N ALA A 67 -0.77 -7.46 -10.65
CA ALA A 67 0.03 -8.65 -10.98
C ALA A 67 -0.66 -9.98 -10.61
N ALA A 68 -1.79 -9.93 -9.90
CA ALA A 68 -2.63 -11.11 -9.70
C ALA A 68 -3.43 -11.35 -10.98
N ALA A 69 -3.34 -12.55 -11.56
CA ALA A 69 -4.01 -12.98 -12.79
C ALA A 69 -5.57 -13.03 -12.70
N VAL A 70 -6.17 -12.28 -11.78
CA VAL A 70 -7.62 -12.00 -11.72
C VAL A 70 -7.77 -10.48 -11.81
N PRO A 71 -8.47 -9.93 -12.81
CA PRO A 71 -8.78 -8.50 -12.85
C PRO A 71 -9.68 -8.16 -11.65
N GLY A 72 -9.08 -7.69 -10.57
CA GLY A 72 -9.76 -7.05 -9.46
C GLY A 72 -9.57 -5.54 -9.56
N GLU A 73 -10.58 -4.77 -9.18
CA GLU A 73 -10.37 -3.34 -8.97
C GLU A 73 -9.35 -3.16 -7.83
N PRO A 74 -8.41 -2.20 -7.92
CA PRO A 74 -7.42 -1.98 -6.88
C PRO A 74 -8.12 -1.72 -5.54
N LEU A 75 -7.59 -2.28 -4.46
CA LEU A 75 -8.20 -2.13 -3.15
C LEU A 75 -7.54 -0.99 -2.37
N VAL A 76 -8.36 -0.28 -1.60
CA VAL A 76 -7.90 0.76 -0.67
C VAL A 76 -7.03 0.12 0.39
N ARG A 77 -5.75 0.50 0.46
CA ARG A 77 -4.82 0.03 1.49
C ARG A 77 -4.64 1.04 2.61
N SER A 78 -4.83 2.32 2.34
CA SER A 78 -4.82 3.31 3.40
C SER A 78 -5.70 4.50 3.10
N VAL A 79 -6.18 5.11 4.17
CA VAL A 79 -6.89 6.38 4.16
C VAL A 79 -6.08 7.36 4.97
N VAL A 80 -5.73 8.49 4.37
CA VAL A 80 -4.96 9.57 5.00
C VAL A 80 -5.86 10.77 5.17
N LEU A 81 -5.95 11.28 6.39
CA LEU A 81 -6.56 12.57 6.69
C LEU A 81 -5.43 13.54 7.03
N SER A 82 -5.33 14.64 6.29
CA SER A 82 -4.34 15.68 6.53
C SER A 82 -5.03 17.02 6.71
N ARG A 83 -4.37 17.90 7.46
CA ARG A 83 -4.83 19.28 7.59
C ARG A 83 -4.45 20.06 6.34
N GLY A 84 -5.44 20.71 5.72
CA GLY A 84 -5.26 21.55 4.55
C GLY A 84 -4.73 22.93 4.93
N GLY A 85 -3.45 23.19 4.64
CA GLY A 85 -2.80 24.49 4.81
C GLY A 85 -1.68 24.53 5.88
N ALA A 86 -0.94 25.63 5.95
CA ALA A 86 0.27 25.80 6.77
C ALA A 86 0.04 25.91 8.30
N ALA A 87 -1.09 25.46 8.81
CA ALA A 87 -1.49 25.68 10.21
C ALA A 87 -0.89 24.62 11.16
N SER A 88 0.43 24.63 11.33
CA SER A 88 1.15 23.71 12.24
C SER A 88 1.02 24.08 13.73
N GLY A 89 0.33 25.18 14.07
CA GLY A 89 0.35 25.77 15.42
C GLY A 89 -0.99 25.96 16.14
N VAL A 90 -2.14 25.59 15.55
CA VAL A 90 -3.47 25.76 16.17
C VAL A 90 -4.31 24.49 16.04
N PRO A 91 -5.34 24.27 16.88
CA PRO A 91 -6.28 23.15 16.71
C PRO A 91 -6.92 23.12 15.32
N GLY A 92 -7.27 21.92 14.85
CA GLY A 92 -8.08 21.73 13.65
C GLY A 92 -9.51 22.24 13.85
N GLY A 93 -10.11 22.78 12.79
CA GLY A 93 -11.50 23.20 12.80
C GLY A 93 -12.49 22.03 12.60
N THR A 94 -12.03 20.97 11.95
CA THR A 94 -12.81 19.75 11.72
C THR A 94 -12.27 18.62 12.60
N PRO A 95 -13.07 18.10 13.54
CA PRO A 95 -12.64 16.99 14.39
C PRO A 95 -12.35 15.72 13.60
N VAL A 96 -11.23 15.08 13.92
CA VAL A 96 -10.85 13.73 13.46
C VAL A 96 -10.67 12.87 14.69
N VAL A 97 -11.66 12.02 14.96
CA VAL A 97 -11.80 11.38 16.26
C VAL A 97 -11.42 9.91 16.17
N LEU A 98 -10.68 9.44 17.18
CA LEU A 98 -10.46 8.02 17.45
C LEU A 98 -11.00 7.71 18.85
N GLY A 99 -12.12 7.00 18.92
CA GLY A 99 -12.85 6.80 20.18
C GLY A 99 -13.39 8.12 20.71
N ASP A 100 -12.85 8.59 21.83
CA ASP A 100 -13.19 9.87 22.46
C ASP A 100 -12.12 10.97 22.26
N VAL A 101 -11.03 10.65 21.54
CA VAL A 101 -9.90 11.58 21.35
C VAL A 101 -10.01 12.29 20.00
N ASP A 102 -10.11 13.62 20.01
CA ASP A 102 -9.94 14.44 18.81
C ASP A 102 -8.45 14.63 18.47
N LEU A 103 -7.99 13.92 17.45
CA LEU A 103 -6.58 13.89 17.06
C LEU A 103 -6.07 15.22 16.51
N PHE A 104 -6.95 16.08 15.98
CA PHE A 104 -6.57 17.40 15.46
C PHE A 104 -6.90 18.53 16.44
N GLY A 105 -7.70 18.26 17.47
CA GLY A 105 -8.12 19.26 18.47
C GLY A 105 -7.07 19.60 19.52
N TYR A 106 -6.08 18.72 19.74
CA TYR A 106 -5.09 18.85 20.82
C TYR A 106 -3.64 18.81 20.33
N PRO A 107 -2.68 19.36 21.10
CA PRO A 107 -1.27 19.25 20.81
C PRO A 107 -0.83 17.78 20.63
N ALA A 108 0.12 17.54 19.73
CA ALA A 108 0.55 16.20 19.38
C ALA A 108 1.02 15.37 20.59
N ALA A 109 1.69 16.01 21.55
CA ALA A 109 2.15 15.34 22.78
C ALA A 109 0.98 14.84 23.64
N GLU A 110 -0.07 15.64 23.82
CA GLU A 110 -1.27 15.28 24.59
C GLU A 110 -2.04 14.15 23.91
N VAL A 111 -2.17 14.20 22.58
CA VAL A 111 -2.80 13.12 21.81
C VAL A 111 -2.03 11.81 21.94
N VAL A 112 -0.70 11.85 21.81
CA VAL A 112 0.15 10.64 21.95
C VAL A 112 0.07 10.09 23.37
N GLU A 113 0.07 10.96 24.39
CA GLU A 113 -0.10 10.56 25.78
C GLU A 113 -1.47 9.92 26.03
N ALA A 114 -2.55 10.52 25.52
CA ALA A 114 -3.91 10.02 25.67
C ALA A 114 -4.10 8.64 25.00
N LEU A 115 -3.47 8.42 23.85
CA LEU A 115 -3.51 7.13 23.17
C LEU A 115 -2.67 6.06 23.89
N GLY A 116 -1.56 6.47 24.52
CA GLY A 116 -0.67 5.60 25.28
C GLY A 116 -0.29 4.31 24.55
N ASP A 117 -0.25 3.21 25.29
CA ASP A 117 0.02 1.86 24.76
C ASP A 117 -1.17 1.27 23.99
N HIS A 118 -2.33 1.94 24.00
CA HIS A 118 -3.55 1.49 23.33
C HIS A 118 -3.65 1.95 21.88
N ARG A 119 -2.59 2.55 21.33
CA ARG A 119 -2.56 2.97 19.93
C ARG A 119 -2.84 1.78 18.99
N PRO A 120 -3.91 1.84 18.18
CA PRO A 120 -4.25 0.75 17.29
C PRO A 120 -3.17 0.45 16.24
N PRO A 121 -2.96 -0.83 15.88
CA PRO A 121 -2.03 -1.19 14.83
C PRO A 121 -2.50 -0.62 13.47
N GLY A 122 -1.55 -0.12 12.68
CA GLY A 122 -1.86 0.52 11.39
C GLY A 122 -2.26 1.99 11.48
N LEU A 123 -2.39 2.58 12.68
CA LEU A 123 -2.54 4.03 12.84
C LEU A 123 -1.17 4.72 12.80
N GLU A 124 -0.95 5.60 11.83
CA GLU A 124 0.21 6.49 11.73
C GLU A 124 -0.21 7.92 12.06
N LEU A 125 0.52 8.58 12.97
CA LEU A 125 0.33 9.98 13.31
C LEU A 125 1.51 10.78 12.78
N ARG A 126 1.23 11.90 12.10
CA ARG A 126 2.22 12.85 11.63
C ARG A 126 2.04 14.15 12.38
N ALA A 127 3.03 14.51 13.18
CA ALA A 127 3.13 15.82 13.80
C ALA A 127 3.95 16.75 12.90
N GLY A 128 3.67 18.06 12.97
CA GLY A 128 4.63 19.06 12.48
C GLY A 128 5.89 19.13 13.36
N ASP A 129 6.76 20.08 13.08
CA ASP A 129 8.10 20.23 13.64
C ASP A 129 8.09 20.47 15.17
N GLY A 130 7.96 19.39 15.94
CA GLY A 130 8.41 19.25 17.33
C GLY A 130 7.56 19.82 18.47
N ARG A 131 6.61 20.75 18.24
CA ARG A 131 5.71 21.29 19.29
C ARG A 131 4.29 21.66 18.80
N GLY A 132 3.91 21.11 17.66
CA GLY A 132 2.65 21.45 16.99
C GLY A 132 1.52 20.48 17.29
N TYR A 133 0.45 20.66 16.53
CA TYR A 133 -0.67 19.74 16.46
C TYR A 133 -0.35 18.60 15.49
N ILE A 134 -1.10 17.50 15.57
CA ILE A 134 -1.08 16.49 14.51
C ILE A 134 -1.53 17.16 13.20
N THR A 135 -0.75 16.97 12.14
CA THR A 135 -0.98 17.53 10.81
C THR A 135 -1.49 16.48 9.83
N GLY A 136 -1.32 15.20 10.15
CA GLY A 136 -1.91 14.11 9.40
C GLY A 136 -2.05 12.83 10.20
N VAL A 137 -3.04 12.04 9.81
CA VAL A 137 -3.30 10.70 10.32
C VAL A 137 -3.46 9.77 9.14
N ALA A 138 -2.75 8.65 9.14
CA ALA A 138 -3.00 7.57 8.17
C ALA A 138 -3.53 6.35 8.90
N LEU A 139 -4.60 5.78 8.37
CA LEU A 139 -5.06 4.46 8.76
C LEU A 139 -4.71 3.49 7.64
N HIS A 140 -3.84 2.54 7.96
CA HIS A 140 -3.41 1.49 7.05
C HIS A 140 -4.21 0.21 7.32
N ALA A 141 -4.55 -0.50 6.25
CA ALA A 141 -4.94 -1.90 6.35
C ALA A 141 -3.81 -2.63 7.07
N THR A 142 -4.11 -3.16 8.25
CA THR A 142 -3.13 -3.92 9.00
C THR A 142 -2.72 -5.08 8.10
N PRO A 143 -1.43 -5.26 7.78
CA PRO A 143 -1.03 -6.50 7.14
C PRO A 143 -1.49 -7.65 8.05
N PRO A 144 -2.00 -8.77 7.49
CA PRO A 144 -2.47 -9.87 8.31
C PRO A 144 -1.38 -10.20 9.34
N THR A 145 -1.77 -10.18 10.62
CA THR A 145 -0.85 -10.29 11.75
C THR A 145 0.19 -11.38 11.48
N ALA A 146 1.48 -11.04 11.63
CA ALA A 146 2.56 -12.00 11.45
C ALA A 146 2.23 -13.26 12.26
N PRO A 147 2.23 -14.45 11.62
CA PRO A 147 1.74 -15.64 12.29
C PRO A 147 2.58 -15.94 13.53
N THR A 148 1.93 -16.16 14.66
CA THR A 148 2.58 -16.53 15.91
C THR A 148 2.90 -18.04 15.88
N GLY A 149 4.18 -18.38 16.07
CA GLY A 149 4.69 -19.76 16.09
C GLY A 149 5.43 -20.17 14.81
N ARG A 150 6.48 -20.99 14.97
CA ARG A 150 7.41 -21.39 13.89
C ARG A 150 6.68 -21.96 12.66
N ARG A 151 5.71 -22.84 12.87
CA ARG A 151 4.95 -23.49 11.78
C ARG A 151 4.10 -22.50 10.99
N ALA A 152 3.49 -21.55 11.68
CA ALA A 152 2.65 -20.54 11.05
C ALA A 152 3.51 -19.52 10.30
N ARG A 153 4.69 -19.15 10.84
CA ARG A 153 5.69 -18.31 10.15
C ARG A 153 6.17 -18.95 8.85
N THR A 154 6.55 -20.23 8.89
CA THR A 154 6.95 -20.98 7.68
C THR A 154 5.83 -21.04 6.64
N ALA A 155 4.57 -21.18 7.08
CA ALA A 155 3.43 -21.17 6.17
C ALA A 155 3.20 -19.78 5.52
N ALA A 156 3.40 -18.69 6.26
CA ALA A 156 3.29 -17.35 5.70
C ALA A 156 4.46 -17.00 4.78
N GLU A 157 5.69 -17.36 5.14
CA GLU A 157 6.86 -17.24 4.27
C GLU A 157 6.65 -18.03 2.97
N ALA A 158 6.09 -19.25 3.05
CA ALA A 158 5.73 -20.03 1.88
C ALA A 158 4.64 -19.33 1.05
N ALA A 159 3.57 -18.82 1.68
CA ALA A 159 2.50 -18.11 0.98
C ALA A 159 2.96 -16.78 0.35
N GLU A 160 3.93 -16.10 0.95
CA GLU A 160 4.58 -14.93 0.37
C GLU A 160 5.47 -15.32 -0.81
N ALA A 161 6.24 -16.39 -0.70
CA ALA A 161 7.03 -16.92 -1.81
C ALA A 161 6.16 -17.39 -2.99
N GLU A 162 5.01 -18.04 -2.72
CA GLU A 162 4.04 -18.40 -3.77
C GLU A 162 3.45 -17.15 -4.45
N ARG A 163 3.10 -16.12 -3.68
CA ARG A 163 2.60 -14.85 -4.24
C ARG A 163 3.67 -14.15 -5.08
N ALA A 164 4.91 -14.11 -4.60
CA ALA A 164 6.02 -13.55 -5.34
C ALA A 164 6.30 -14.35 -6.63
N LEU A 165 6.20 -15.68 -6.58
CA LEU A 165 6.33 -16.53 -7.77
C LEU A 165 5.20 -16.25 -8.78
N ALA A 166 3.96 -16.14 -8.32
CA ALA A 166 2.82 -15.82 -9.18
C ALA A 166 3.00 -14.47 -9.90
N GLY A 167 3.54 -13.46 -9.21
CA GLY A 167 3.87 -12.16 -9.82
C GLY A 167 4.92 -12.23 -10.94
N HIS A 168 5.67 -13.32 -11.04
CA HIS A 168 6.67 -13.56 -12.08
C HIS A 168 6.20 -14.59 -13.13
N GLU A 169 5.01 -15.18 -13.00
CA GLU A 169 4.47 -16.17 -13.94
C GLU A 169 4.48 -15.74 -15.42
N PRO A 170 4.20 -14.48 -15.77
CA PRO A 170 4.26 -14.02 -17.16
C PRO A 170 5.60 -14.31 -17.85
N LEU A 171 6.72 -14.31 -17.13
CA LEU A 171 8.07 -14.50 -17.66
C LEU A 171 8.26 -15.84 -18.40
N TRP A 172 7.48 -16.87 -18.05
CA TRP A 172 7.56 -18.20 -18.66
C TRP A 172 6.24 -18.67 -19.28
N THR A 173 5.22 -17.81 -19.30
CA THR A 173 3.91 -18.12 -19.87
C THR A 173 3.55 -17.17 -21.00
N THR A 174 3.04 -15.98 -20.69
CA THR A 174 2.49 -15.01 -21.65
C THR A 174 3.54 -14.11 -22.28
N GLU A 175 4.61 -13.80 -21.56
CA GLU A 175 5.71 -12.93 -22.02
C GLU A 175 6.95 -13.72 -22.42
N ARG A 176 6.89 -15.06 -22.43
CA ARG A 176 8.03 -15.96 -22.63
C ARG A 176 8.98 -15.52 -23.75
N ASP A 177 8.44 -15.13 -24.90
CA ASP A 177 9.24 -14.79 -26.09
C ASP A 177 9.95 -13.42 -26.01
N GLN A 178 9.66 -12.62 -24.98
CA GLN A 178 10.30 -11.33 -24.67
C GLN A 178 11.49 -11.49 -23.71
N TRP A 179 11.60 -12.65 -23.06
CA TRP A 179 12.58 -12.93 -22.01
C TRP A 179 13.57 -13.99 -22.45
N GLN A 180 14.78 -13.90 -21.90
CA GLN A 180 15.84 -14.90 -22.03
C GLN A 180 16.58 -15.03 -20.70
N LEU A 181 17.38 -16.07 -20.55
CA LEU A 181 18.19 -16.34 -19.38
C LEU A 181 19.67 -16.13 -19.71
N LEU A 182 20.28 -15.13 -19.10
CA LEU A 182 21.72 -14.88 -19.19
C LEU A 182 22.47 -15.83 -18.25
N GLU A 183 23.41 -16.61 -18.78
CA GLU A 183 24.30 -17.46 -17.99
C GLU A 183 25.44 -16.61 -17.41
N ALA A 184 25.38 -16.29 -16.11
CA ALA A 184 26.35 -15.45 -15.43
C ALA A 184 26.72 -16.02 -14.05
N GLY A 185 28.02 -16.02 -13.72
CA GLY A 185 28.50 -16.37 -12.38
C GLY A 185 28.09 -17.74 -11.84
N GLY A 186 27.82 -18.72 -12.72
CA GLY A 186 27.36 -20.07 -12.35
C GLY A 186 25.85 -20.20 -12.11
N GLY A 187 25.06 -19.21 -12.52
CA GLY A 187 23.60 -19.22 -12.48
C GLY A 187 22.98 -18.62 -13.74
N HIS A 188 21.64 -18.50 -13.72
CA HIS A 188 20.88 -17.89 -14.79
C HIS A 188 20.16 -16.64 -14.28
N LEU A 189 20.22 -15.55 -15.05
CA LEU A 189 19.56 -14.30 -14.73
C LEU A 189 18.54 -13.97 -15.81
N PRO A 190 17.25 -13.76 -15.46
CA PRO A 190 16.27 -13.30 -16.44
C PRO A 190 16.65 -11.90 -16.95
N CYS A 191 16.76 -11.76 -18.27
CA CYS A 191 16.93 -10.47 -18.93
C CYS A 191 16.00 -10.37 -20.14
N ARG A 192 15.78 -9.13 -20.60
CA ARG A 192 14.97 -8.91 -21.79
C ARG A 192 15.77 -9.27 -23.04
N ARG A 193 15.08 -9.84 -24.04
CA ARG A 193 15.69 -10.21 -25.32
C ARG A 193 16.09 -8.99 -26.16
N ASP A 194 15.32 -7.91 -26.09
CA ASP A 194 15.56 -6.64 -26.80
C ASP A 194 16.61 -5.76 -26.11
N ASP A 195 16.84 -5.97 -24.81
CA ASP A 195 17.84 -5.27 -24.01
C ASP A 195 18.51 -6.21 -23.00
N PRO A 196 19.56 -6.95 -23.41
CA PRO A 196 20.26 -7.90 -22.56
C PRO A 196 20.96 -7.28 -21.35
N GLN A 197 21.16 -5.94 -21.33
CA GLN A 197 21.72 -5.23 -20.18
C GLN A 197 20.68 -4.99 -19.08
N SER A 198 19.40 -5.13 -19.40
CA SER A 198 18.29 -5.03 -18.46
C SER A 198 18.05 -6.38 -17.77
N ILE A 199 18.73 -6.55 -16.63
CA ILE A 199 18.60 -7.74 -15.77
C ILE A 199 17.48 -7.55 -14.76
N LEU A 200 16.58 -8.53 -14.67
CA LEU A 200 15.57 -8.57 -13.63
C LEU A 200 16.18 -9.10 -12.32
N LEU A 201 16.28 -8.22 -11.32
CA LEU A 201 16.74 -8.59 -9.99
C LEU A 201 15.57 -9.04 -9.10
N ILE A 202 15.61 -10.31 -8.68
CA ILE A 202 14.68 -10.88 -7.71
C ILE A 202 15.42 -11.03 -6.38
N CYS A 203 15.11 -10.17 -5.41
CA CYS A 203 15.85 -10.06 -4.15
C CYS A 203 15.68 -11.27 -3.21
N ASN A 204 14.68 -12.12 -3.44
CA ASN A 204 14.47 -13.35 -2.67
C ASN A 204 15.06 -14.54 -3.44
N GLU A 205 16.15 -15.11 -2.91
CA GLU A 205 16.90 -16.20 -3.57
C GLU A 205 16.05 -17.45 -3.85
N ALA A 206 15.16 -17.82 -2.92
CA ALA A 206 14.29 -18.99 -3.09
C ALA A 206 13.27 -18.78 -4.22
N VAL A 207 12.74 -17.56 -4.34
CA VAL A 207 11.85 -17.17 -5.44
C VAL A 207 12.62 -17.12 -6.75
N ALA A 208 13.80 -16.48 -6.77
CA ALA A 208 14.65 -16.37 -7.96
C ALA A 208 14.97 -17.75 -8.56
N ARG A 209 15.36 -18.73 -7.73
CA ARG A 209 15.62 -20.10 -8.18
C ARG A 209 14.38 -20.77 -8.78
N ARG A 210 13.19 -20.56 -8.21
CA ARG A 210 11.93 -21.14 -8.71
C ARG A 210 11.50 -20.49 -10.01
N VAL A 211 11.66 -19.17 -10.15
CA VAL A 211 11.40 -18.44 -11.41
C VAL A 211 12.30 -18.96 -12.52
N VAL A 212 13.61 -19.04 -12.28
CA VAL A 212 14.58 -19.59 -13.25
C VAL A 212 14.22 -21.02 -13.63
N ALA A 213 13.89 -21.88 -12.67
CA ALA A 213 13.49 -23.25 -12.95
C ALA A 213 12.21 -23.34 -13.80
N ALA A 214 11.22 -22.47 -13.55
CA ALA A 214 10.00 -22.40 -14.33
C ALA A 214 10.25 -21.90 -15.77
N MET A 215 11.10 -20.87 -15.93
CA MET A 215 11.55 -20.37 -17.23
C MET A 215 12.27 -21.46 -18.04
N LEU A 216 13.19 -22.20 -17.42
CA LEU A 216 13.88 -23.33 -18.05
C LEU A 216 12.89 -24.44 -18.46
N ALA A 217 11.94 -24.79 -17.57
CA ALA A 217 10.93 -25.81 -17.86
C ALA A 217 9.98 -25.40 -18.99
N ALA A 218 9.72 -24.11 -19.15
CA ALA A 218 8.91 -23.55 -20.24
C ALA A 218 9.69 -23.37 -21.57
N GLY A 219 10.99 -23.68 -21.57
CA GLY A 219 11.86 -23.56 -22.74
C GLY A 219 12.28 -22.13 -23.07
N VAL A 220 12.38 -21.25 -22.07
CA VAL A 220 13.00 -19.93 -22.26
C VAL A 220 14.46 -20.11 -22.68
N GLU A 221 14.89 -19.34 -23.67
CA GLU A 221 16.23 -19.41 -24.25
C GLU A 221 17.32 -19.03 -23.22
N VAL A 222 18.42 -19.79 -23.21
CA VAL A 222 19.61 -19.49 -22.41
C VAL A 222 20.70 -18.93 -23.33
N VAL A 223 21.23 -17.77 -22.96
CA VAL A 223 22.29 -17.07 -23.69
C VAL A 223 23.55 -16.95 -22.83
N PRO A 224 24.74 -17.15 -23.40
CA PRO A 224 25.99 -16.98 -22.65
C PRO A 224 26.24 -15.50 -22.35
N GLU A 225 26.88 -15.21 -21.21
CA GLU A 225 27.41 -13.89 -20.90
C GLU A 225 28.43 -13.48 -21.99
N GLN A 226 28.14 -12.38 -22.69
CA GLN A 226 29.07 -11.83 -23.67
C GLN A 226 30.24 -11.15 -22.93
N PRO A 227 31.49 -11.42 -23.33
CA PRO A 227 32.68 -10.86 -22.68
C PRO A 227 32.84 -9.35 -22.87
#